data_AF-A0A354XZY0-F1
#
_entry.id   AF-A0A354XZY0-F1
#
_cell.length_a   1.000
_cell.length_b   1.000
_cell.length_c   1.000
_cell.angle_alpha   90.00
_cell.angle_beta   90.00
_cell.angle_gamma   90.00
#
_symmetry.space_group_name_H-M   'P 1'
#
loop_
_entity.id
_entity.type
_entity.pdbx_description
1 polymer ?
#
loop_
_entity_poly.entity_id
_entity_poly.type
_entity_poly.pdbx_seq_one_letter_code
_entity_poly.pdbx_strand_id
1 'polypeptide(L)' 'MSESRFIAEAQRNEVISMLKDSLGEPAYFRIERGVRQVADLWREPDGTAGEFAEFCKRSFVADEARL' A
#
# COMPACT_ATOMS: atom_id res chain seq x y z
N MET A 1 -3.12 -22.00 -5.12
CA MET A 1 -2.23 -22.12 -3.95
C MET A 1 -2.51 -20.92 -3.06
N SER A 2 -2.91 -21.13 -1.81
CA SER A 2 -3.08 -20.03 -0.85
C SER A 2 -1.70 -19.68 -0.32
N GLU A 3 -1.03 -18.72 -0.96
CA GLU A 3 0.23 -18.19 -0.41
C GLU A 3 -0.06 -17.56 0.96
N SER A 4 0.68 -17.97 1.99
CA SER A 4 0.73 -17.23 3.25
C SER A 4 1.34 -15.86 2.97
N ARG A 5 0.48 -14.87 2.71
CA ARG A 5 0.91 -13.49 2.46
C ARG A 5 1.43 -12.89 3.75
N PHE A 6 2.66 -12.37 3.73
CA PHE A 6 3.32 -11.80 4.90
C PHE A 6 2.56 -10.58 5.47
N ILE A 7 2.10 -9.69 4.58
CA ILE A 7 1.10 -8.68 4.91
C ILE A 7 -0.29 -9.32 4.73
N ALA A 8 -1.19 -9.14 5.70
CA ALA A 8 -2.55 -9.67 5.64
C ALA A 8 -3.45 -8.85 4.69
N GLU A 9 -4.51 -9.47 4.17
CA GLU A 9 -5.49 -8.76 3.33
C GLU A 9 -6.19 -7.60 4.05
N ALA A 10 -6.50 -7.77 5.34
CA ALA A 10 -7.06 -6.71 6.16
C ALA A 10 -6.13 -5.49 6.23
N GLN A 11 -4.83 -5.71 6.40
CA GLN A 11 -3.82 -4.65 6.47
C GLN A 11 -3.64 -3.94 5.13
N ARG A 12 -3.68 -4.68 4.01
CA ARG A 12 -3.71 -4.08 2.66
C ARG A 12 -4.90 -3.14 2.51
N ASN A 13 -6.10 -3.61 2.86
CA ASN A 13 -7.34 -2.84 2.69
C ASN A 13 -7.39 -1.61 3.60
N GLU A 14 -6.87 -1.71 4.82
CA GLU A 14 -6.74 -0.60 5.76
C GLU A 14 -5.85 0.51 5.18
N VAL A 15 -4.67 0.16 4.66
CA VAL A 15 -3.74 1.13 4.04
C VAL A 15 -4.35 1.75 2.78
N ILE A 16 -5.03 0.95 1.95
CA ILE A 16 -5.74 1.44 0.77
C ILE A 16 -6.80 2.47 1.16
N SER A 17 -7.66 2.15 2.14
CA SER A 17 -8.72 3.06 2.58
C SER A 17 -8.13 4.37 3.07
N MET A 18 -7.12 4.30 3.95
CA MET A 18 -6.46 5.46 4.51
C MET A 18 -5.84 6.39 3.45
N LEU A 19 -5.19 5.83 2.42
CA LEU A 19 -4.63 6.64 1.34
C LEU A 19 -5.72 7.24 0.45
N LYS A 20 -6.81 6.50 0.19
CA LYS A 20 -7.95 7.00 -0.58
C LYS A 20 -8.60 8.19 0.14
N ASP A 21 -8.85 8.04 1.45
CA ASP A 21 -9.43 9.09 2.28
C ASP A 21 -8.54 10.35 2.32
N SER A 22 -7.22 10.18 2.23
CA SER A 22 -6.26 11.29 2.24
C SER A 22 -6.04 11.98 0.89
N LEU A 23 -6.15 11.27 -0.24
CA LEU A 23 -5.70 11.75 -1.56
C LEU A 23 -6.82 11.92 -2.59
N GLY A 24 -8.00 11.34 -2.34
CA GLY A 24 -9.17 11.48 -3.19
C GLY A 24 -9.15 10.64 -4.47
N GLU A 25 -10.30 10.67 -5.15
CA GLU A 25 -10.66 9.75 -6.25
C GLU A 25 -9.62 9.63 -7.39
N PRO A 26 -8.95 10.71 -7.86
CA PRO A 26 -7.97 10.60 -8.94
C PRO A 26 -6.84 9.60 -8.66
N ALA A 27 -6.48 9.43 -7.37
CA ALA A 27 -5.40 8.55 -6.97
C ALA A 27 -5.85 7.08 -6.74
N TYR A 28 -7.15 6.79 -6.69
CA TYR A 28 -7.68 5.52 -6.17
C TYR A 28 -7.13 4.29 -6.89
N PHE A 29 -7.11 4.32 -8.22
CA PHE A 29 -6.60 3.20 -9.03
C PHE A 29 -5.11 2.93 -8.74
N ARG A 30 -4.32 4.00 -8.66
CA ARG A 30 -2.87 3.92 -8.40
C ARG A 30 -2.58 3.48 -6.96
N ILE A 31 -3.37 3.95 -6.00
CA ILE A 31 -3.31 3.51 -4.60
C ILE A 31 -3.56 2.01 -4.51
N GLU A 32 -4.68 1.53 -5.06
CA GLU A 32 -5.02 0.11 -4.98
C GLU A 32 -3.97 -0.78 -5.62
N ARG A 33 -3.49 -0.40 -6.80
CA ARG A 33 -2.47 -1.16 -7.51
C ARG A 33 -1.13 -1.14 -6.75
N GLY A 34 -0.66 0.04 -6.36
CA GLY A 34 0.63 0.22 -5.72
C GLY A 34 0.72 -0.48 -4.37
N VAL A 35 -0.29 -0.31 -3.50
CA VAL A 35 -0.32 -0.92 -2.17
C VAL A 35 -0.32 -2.45 -2.27
N ARG A 36 -1.12 -3.03 -3.19
CA ARG A 36 -1.14 -4.49 -3.41
C ARG A 36 0.22 -4.99 -3.91
N GLN A 37 0.83 -4.31 -4.88
CA GLN A 37 2.14 -4.68 -5.41
C GLN A 37 3.23 -4.65 -4.32
N VAL A 38 3.28 -3.60 -3.50
CA VAL A 38 4.25 -3.51 -2.40
C VAL A 38 4.00 -4.64 -1.39
N ALA A 39 2.75 -4.90 -1.02
CA ALA A 39 2.40 -5.97 -0.08
C ALA A 39 2.77 -7.38 -0.57
N ASP A 40 2.73 -7.62 -1.88
CA ASP A 40 3.10 -8.90 -2.48
C ASP A 40 4.64 -9.11 -2.46
N LEU A 41 5.39 -8.02 -2.52
CA LEU A 41 6.86 -8.01 -2.45
C LEU A 41 7.40 -7.92 -1.02
N TRP A 42 6.59 -7.47 -0.07
CA TRP A 42 7.02 -7.26 1.32
C TRP A 42 7.36 -8.56 2.03
N ARG A 43 8.49 -8.56 2.73
CA ARG A 43 9.03 -9.69 3.49
C ARG A 43 9.47 -9.25 4.89
N GLU A 44 9.79 -10.22 5.74
CA GLU A 44 10.27 -9.99 7.10
C GLU A 44 11.42 -8.98 7.21
N PRO A 45 12.43 -8.96 6.31
CA PRO A 45 13.49 -7.95 6.37
C PRO A 45 13.05 -6.52 6.03
N ASP A 46 11.94 -6.35 5.31
CA ASP A 46 11.43 -5.03 4.95
C ASP A 46 10.72 -4.35 6.14
N GLY A 47 10.25 -5.16 7.10
CA GLY A 47 9.67 -4.70 8.35
C GLY A 47 8.30 -5.28 8.64
N THR A 48 7.72 -4.83 9.74
CA THR A 48 6.38 -5.19 10.22
C THR A 48 5.27 -4.62 9.35
N ALA A 49 4.03 -5.06 9.58
CA ALA A 49 2.85 -4.48 8.93
C ALA A 49 2.65 -2.98 9.23
N GLY A 50 3.09 -2.51 10.41
CA GLY A 50 3.08 -1.09 10.73
C GLY A 50 4.08 -0.30 9.88
N GLU A 51 5.27 -0.85 9.66
CA GLU A 51 6.30 -0.25 8.81
C GLU A 51 5.89 -0.28 7.33
N PHE A 52 5.20 -1.33 6.88
CA PHE A 52 4.55 -1.38 5.57
C PHE A 52 3.58 -0.21 5.37
N ALA A 53 2.71 0.06 6.35
CA ALA A 53 1.75 1.15 6.27
C ALA A 53 2.44 2.51 6.18
N GLU A 54 3.45 2.74 7.02
CA GLU A 54 4.23 3.98 6.99
C GLU A 54 5.02 4.16 5.70
N PHE A 55 5.58 3.08 5.15
CA PHE A 55 6.25 3.08 3.87
C PHE A 55 5.31 3.52 2.74
N CYS A 56 4.10 2.94 2.68
CA CYS A 56 3.10 3.29 1.67
C CYS A 56 2.71 4.77 1.74
N LYS A 57 2.52 5.32 2.94
CA LYS A 57 2.21 6.75 3.15
C LYS A 57 3.33 7.67 2.68
N ARG A 58 4.57 7.34 3.00
CA ARG A 58 5.73 8.19 2.70
C ARG A 58 6.16 8.12 1.24
N SER A 59 5.98 6.96 0.63
CA SER A 59 6.50 6.67 -0.72
C SER A 59 5.48 6.95 -1.82
N PHE A 60 4.20 7.11 -1.50
CA PHE A 60 3.18 7.36 -2.51
C PHE A 60 3.27 8.79 -3.08
N VAL A 61 3.50 8.88 -4.38
CA VAL A 61 3.53 10.17 -5.10
C VAL A 61 2.13 10.47 -5.67
N ALA A 62 1.39 11.35 -5.00
CA ALA A 62 0.03 11.70 -5.44
C ALA A 62 0.01 12.61 -6.69
N ASP A 63 1.02 13.47 -6.83
CA ASP A 63 1.15 14.41 -7.94
C ASP A 63 1.54 13.68 -9.23
N GLU A 64 0.61 13.61 -10.18
CA GLU A 64 0.85 12.97 -11.48
C GLU A 64 1.94 13.65 -12.29
N ALA A 65 2.19 14.95 -12.08
CA ALA A 65 3.26 15.67 -12.78
C ALA A 65 4.68 15.26 -12.31
N ARG A 66 4.77 14.44 -11.25
CA ARG A 66 6.03 13.94 -10.67
C ARG A 66 6.31 12.46 -10.96
N LEU A 67 5.50 11.81 -11.80
CA LEU A 67 5.69 10.43 -12.29
C LEU A 67 6.41 10.42 -13.64
#